data_AF-Q9DG81-F1
#
_entry.id   AF-Q9DG81-F1
#
_cell.length_a   1.000
_cell.length_b   1.000
_cell.length_c   1.000
_cell.angle_alpha   90.00
_cell.angle_beta   90.00
_cell.angle_gamma   90.00
#
_symmetry.space_group_name_H-M   'P 1'
#
loop_
_entity.id
_entity.type
_entity.pdbx_description
1 polymer ?
#
loop_
_entity_poly.entity_id
_entity_poly.type
_entity_poly.pdbx_seq_one_letter_code
_entity_poly.pdbx_strand_id
1 'polypeptide(L)'
;MMRGVTMVLLLPMLVWAGSECKARCCLTNISITVESDECGSCITVNTTACTGLCRTQERAYRSPVAPYFQNTCNFRDWTYETIQLPGCPLGVDSSFTYPVALSCECSQCNTEITDCGAFSMQPSSCHTHAYY
;
A
#
# COMPACT_ATOMS: atom_id res chain seq x y z
N MET A 1 47.99 4.78 10.46
CA MET A 1 46.78 5.23 11.18
C MET A 1 45.65 5.75 10.27
N MET A 2 45.91 6.41 9.13
CA MET A 2 44.83 6.96 8.28
C MET A 2 43.82 5.93 7.74
N ARG A 3 44.25 4.71 7.37
CA ARG A 3 43.37 3.65 6.83
C ARG A 3 42.28 3.16 7.80
N GLY A 4 42.55 3.19 9.10
CA GLY A 4 41.57 2.78 10.13
C GLY A 4 40.51 3.86 10.35
N VAL A 5 40.93 5.13 10.36
CA VAL A 5 40.03 6.28 10.51
C VAL A 5 39.06 6.38 9.32
N THR A 6 39.53 6.11 8.10
CA THR A 6 38.65 6.11 6.91
C THR A 6 37.61 4.98 6.96
N MET A 7 37.98 3.77 7.41
CA MET A 7 37.02 2.68 7.62
C MET A 7 35.95 3.05 8.65
N VAL A 8 36.34 3.63 9.79
CA VAL A 8 35.39 4.02 10.86
C VAL A 8 34.43 5.13 10.43
N LEU A 9 34.86 6.06 9.56
CA LEU A 9 34.00 7.11 9.01
C LEU A 9 33.02 6.59 7.94
N LEU A 10 33.35 5.50 7.23
CA LEU A 10 32.49 4.92 6.19
C LEU A 10 31.35 4.08 6.77
N LEU A 11 31.56 3.40 7.90
CA LEU A 11 30.56 2.53 8.55
C LEU A 11 29.23 3.25 8.93
N PRO A 12 29.23 4.48 9.48
CA PRO A 12 28.00 5.21 9.81
C PRO A 12 27.17 5.62 8.58
N MET A 13 27.82 5.94 7.45
CA MET A 13 27.13 6.36 6.21
C MET A 13 26.27 5.23 5.61
N LEU A 14 26.64 3.97 5.86
CA LEU A 14 25.87 2.81 5.39
C LEU A 14 24.56 2.59 6.15
N VAL A 15 24.33 3.25 7.29
CA VAL A 15 23.19 2.96 8.17
C VAL A 15 21.94 3.81 7.86
N TRP A 16 22.04 4.83 6.99
CA TRP A 16 20.90 5.74 6.73
C TRP A 16 20.13 5.52 5.44
N ALA A 17 20.37 4.43 4.71
CA ALA A 17 19.62 4.10 3.50
C ALA A 17 18.47 3.08 3.74
N GLY A 18 17.93 3.01 4.96
CA GLY A 18 16.77 2.15 5.25
C GLY A 18 15.47 2.80 4.78
N SER A 19 14.63 2.07 4.03
CA SER A 19 13.28 2.51 3.69
C SER A 19 12.48 2.82 4.97
N GLU A 20 11.98 4.05 5.10
CA GLU A 20 11.37 4.56 6.34
C GLU A 20 10.17 3.74 6.83
N CYS A 21 9.52 3.02 5.92
CA CYS A 21 8.31 2.25 6.16
C CYS A 21 8.56 0.85 6.73
N LYS A 22 9.82 0.39 6.80
CA LYS A 22 10.10 -0.99 7.25
C LYS A 22 9.79 -1.20 8.73
N ALA A 23 9.93 -0.17 9.56
CA ALA A 23 9.80 -0.25 11.02
C ALA A 23 8.57 0.45 11.59
N ARG A 24 7.80 1.15 10.74
CA ARG A 24 6.63 1.94 11.15
C ARG A 24 5.62 2.03 10.02
N CYS A 25 4.37 2.23 10.39
CA CYS A 25 3.31 2.63 9.46
C CYS A 25 3.66 3.99 8.86
N CYS A 26 3.59 4.09 7.54
CA CYS A 26 3.98 5.27 6.78
C CYS A 26 3.04 5.48 5.59
N LEU A 27 3.03 6.71 5.08
CA LEU A 27 2.47 7.03 3.77
C LEU A 27 3.54 6.83 2.69
N THR A 28 3.21 6.15 1.60
CA THR A 28 4.11 5.94 0.46
C THR A 28 3.38 6.06 -0.86
N ASN A 29 4.12 6.41 -1.91
CA ASN A 29 3.63 6.34 -3.28
C ASN A 29 3.62 4.88 -3.73
N ILE A 30 2.53 4.49 -4.39
CA ILE A 30 2.34 3.20 -5.04
C ILE A 30 1.78 3.41 -6.45
N SER A 31 1.86 2.36 -7.27
CA SER A 31 1.26 2.33 -8.59
C SER A 31 0.18 1.26 -8.63
N ILE A 32 -1.04 1.64 -9.02
CA ILE A 32 -2.15 0.71 -9.23
C ILE A 32 -2.38 0.52 -10.73
N THR A 33 -2.66 -0.70 -11.14
CA THR A 33 -3.06 -1.04 -12.52
C THR A 33 -4.58 -1.02 -12.61
N VAL A 34 -5.10 -0.33 -13.62
CA VAL A 34 -6.52 -0.20 -13.89
C VAL A 34 -6.78 -0.75 -15.28
N GLU A 35 -7.58 -1.80 -15.35
CA GLU A 35 -7.99 -2.47 -16.57
C GLU A 35 -9.49 -2.23 -16.79
N SER A 36 -9.84 -1.90 -18.03
CA SER A 36 -11.22 -1.72 -18.47
C SER A 36 -11.43 -2.45 -19.79
N ASP A 37 -12.27 -3.48 -19.74
CA ASP A 37 -12.66 -4.27 -20.90
C ASP A 37 -13.49 -3.43 -21.88
N GLU A 38 -14.38 -2.56 -21.37
CA GLU A 38 -15.24 -1.70 -22.20
C GLU A 38 -14.42 -0.71 -23.02
N CYS A 39 -13.35 -0.19 -22.43
CA CYS A 39 -12.44 0.73 -23.11
C CYS A 39 -11.28 0.02 -23.81
N GLY A 40 -11.13 -1.30 -23.64
CA GLY A 40 -10.00 -2.08 -24.12
C GLY A 40 -8.66 -1.53 -23.64
N SER A 41 -8.61 -0.99 -22.42
CA SER A 41 -7.47 -0.22 -21.92
C SER A 41 -6.92 -0.78 -20.61
N CYS A 42 -5.61 -0.68 -20.46
CA CYS A 42 -4.88 -0.99 -19.26
C CYS A 42 -3.92 0.16 -18.98
N ILE A 43 -4.06 0.81 -17.84
CA ILE A 43 -3.22 1.94 -17.45
C ILE A 43 -2.66 1.74 -16.05
N THR A 44 -1.59 2.44 -15.74
CA THR A 44 -1.01 2.49 -14.40
C THR A 44 -1.17 3.90 -13.84
N VAL A 45 -1.69 3.98 -12.63
CA VAL A 45 -1.96 5.23 -11.92
C VAL A 45 -1.10 5.29 -10.68
N ASN A 46 -0.40 6.41 -10.49
CA ASN A 46 0.35 6.66 -9.27
C ASN A 46 -0.60 7.24 -8.22
N THR A 47 -0.63 6.64 -7.04
CA THR A 47 -1.43 7.09 -5.89
C THR A 47 -0.61 6.91 -4.61
N THR A 48 -1.13 7.38 -3.48
CA THR A 48 -0.56 7.16 -2.16
C THR A 48 -1.35 6.11 -1.39
N ALA A 49 -0.63 5.28 -0.64
CA ALA A 49 -1.19 4.27 0.24
C ALA A 49 -0.38 4.15 1.53
N CYS A 50 -0.96 3.47 2.51
CA CYS A 50 -0.32 3.18 3.77
C CYS A 50 0.40 1.84 3.72
N THR A 51 1.67 1.83 4.11
CA THR A 51 2.49 0.62 4.17
C THR A 51 3.32 0.58 5.45
N GLY A 52 3.92 -0.58 5.72
CA GLY A 52 4.79 -0.78 6.86
C GLY A 52 4.12 -1.54 8.00
N LEU A 53 4.69 -1.43 9.19
CA LEU A 53 4.36 -2.27 10.32
C LEU A 53 3.85 -1.47 11.51
N CYS A 54 2.95 -2.08 12.26
CA CYS A 54 2.46 -1.60 13.54
C CYS A 54 3.00 -2.46 14.67
N ARG A 55 3.11 -1.87 15.87
CA ARG A 55 3.48 -2.63 17.06
C ARG A 55 2.39 -3.65 17.37
N THR A 56 2.76 -4.92 17.35
CA THR A 56 1.94 -6.02 17.82
C THR A 56 2.48 -6.53 19.15
N GLN A 57 1.61 -7.01 20.03
CA GLN A 57 1.99 -7.59 21.32
C GLN A 57 1.30 -8.93 21.49
N GLU A 58 2.02 -10.02 21.26
CA GLU A 58 1.48 -11.34 21.56
C GLU A 58 1.52 -11.61 23.07
N ARG A 59 0.41 -12.07 23.65
CA ARG A 59 0.39 -12.49 25.06
C ARG A 59 0.94 -13.91 25.18
N ALA A 60 1.69 -14.21 26.23
CA ALA A 60 2.17 -15.57 26.51
C ALA A 60 1.05 -16.60 26.70
N TYR A 61 -0.14 -16.15 27.11
CA TYR A 61 -1.34 -16.96 27.27
C TYR A 61 -2.53 -16.30 26.58
N ARG A 62 -3.28 -17.09 25.80
CA ARG A 62 -4.51 -16.67 25.12
C ARG A 62 -5.66 -16.66 26.14
N SER A 63 -5.99 -15.49 26.67
CA SER A 63 -7.11 -15.34 27.61
C SER A 63 -8.45 -15.36 26.87
N PRO A 64 -9.43 -16.18 27.28
CA PRO A 64 -10.80 -16.14 26.74
C PRO A 64 -11.55 -14.84 27.05
N VAL A 65 -11.13 -14.11 28.10
CA VAL A 65 -11.88 -12.95 28.65
C VAL A 65 -11.34 -11.61 28.11
N ALA A 66 -10.13 -11.60 27.56
CA ALA A 66 -9.52 -10.40 26.99
C ALA A 66 -9.42 -10.56 25.47
N PRO A 67 -10.30 -9.91 24.67
CA PRO A 67 -10.14 -9.93 23.22
C PRO A 67 -8.76 -9.38 22.85
N TYR A 68 -8.09 -10.09 21.94
CA TYR A 68 -6.80 -9.69 21.40
C TYR A 68 -7.01 -8.89 20.13
N PHE A 69 -6.72 -7.60 20.21
CA PHE A 69 -6.79 -6.70 19.06
C PHE A 69 -5.39 -6.51 18.50
N GLN A 70 -5.22 -6.78 17.20
CA GLN A 70 -4.01 -6.46 16.47
C GLN A 70 -4.24 -5.18 15.66
N ASN A 71 -3.30 -4.25 15.73
CA ASN A 71 -3.33 -3.06 14.90
C ASN A 71 -2.59 -3.33 13.59
N THR A 72 -3.19 -2.88 12.49
CA THR A 72 -2.61 -2.86 11.15
C THR A 72 -2.35 -1.41 10.73
N CYS A 73 -1.55 -1.22 9.68
CA CYS A 73 -1.34 0.11 9.12
C CYS A 73 -2.50 0.43 8.19
N ASN A 74 -3.36 1.36 8.61
CA ASN A 74 -4.58 1.72 7.90
C ASN A 74 -4.56 3.18 7.45
N PHE A 75 -5.46 3.51 6.53
CA PHE A 75 -5.73 4.88 6.13
C PHE A 75 -6.39 5.59 7.31
N ARG A 76 -5.83 6.72 7.72
CA ARG A 76 -6.49 7.59 8.70
C ARG A 76 -7.36 8.60 7.97
N ASP A 77 -6.72 9.42 7.15
CA ASP A 77 -7.37 10.36 6.25
C ASP A 77 -7.11 9.91 4.80
N TRP A 78 -8.13 9.96 3.97
CA TRP A 78 -8.05 9.57 2.56
C TRP A 78 -9.13 10.29 1.75
N THR A 79 -8.94 10.36 0.44
CA THR A 79 -9.89 10.98 -0.51
C THR A 79 -10.04 10.09 -1.74
N TYR A 80 -10.99 10.45 -2.61
CA TYR A 80 -11.10 9.89 -3.95
C TYR A 80 -10.56 10.85 -5.00
N GLU A 81 -9.93 10.30 -6.01
CA GLU A 81 -9.59 10.98 -7.25
C GLU A 81 -10.19 10.23 -8.44
N THR A 82 -10.47 10.95 -9.52
CA THR A 82 -11.06 10.40 -10.74
C THR A 82 -10.18 10.73 -11.93
N ILE A 83 -9.92 9.72 -12.76
CA ILE A 83 -9.21 9.84 -14.04
C ILE A 83 -10.11 9.43 -15.19
N GLN A 84 -9.67 9.73 -16.42
CA GLN A 84 -10.34 9.32 -17.64
C GLN A 84 -9.56 8.20 -18.31
N LEU A 85 -10.21 7.05 -18.50
CA LEU A 85 -9.70 5.90 -19.20
C LEU A 85 -9.63 6.18 -20.71
N PRO A 86 -8.51 5.87 -21.38
CA PRO A 86 -8.41 6.02 -22.82
C PRO A 86 -9.15 4.88 -23.55
N GLY A 87 -9.55 5.11 -24.80
CA GLY A 87 -10.06 4.05 -25.69
C GLY A 87 -11.55 3.71 -25.55
N CYS A 88 -12.26 4.36 -24.62
CA CYS A 88 -13.69 4.11 -24.43
C CYS A 88 -14.52 4.50 -25.66
N PRO A 89 -15.47 3.65 -26.10
CA PRO A 89 -16.43 3.98 -27.14
C PRO A 89 -17.33 5.18 -26.76
N LEU A 90 -17.94 5.82 -27.77
CA LEU A 90 -18.91 6.88 -27.52
C LEU A 90 -20.10 6.38 -26.69
N GLY A 91 -20.43 7.12 -25.62
CA GLY A 91 -21.53 6.79 -24.71
C GLY A 91 -21.14 5.87 -23.55
N VAL A 92 -19.91 5.34 -23.52
CA VAL A 92 -19.36 4.63 -22.37
C VAL A 92 -18.74 5.64 -21.39
N ASP A 93 -18.95 5.44 -20.09
CA ASP A 93 -18.32 6.28 -19.08
C ASP A 93 -16.83 5.92 -18.96
N SER A 94 -15.97 6.88 -19.31
CA SER A 94 -14.53 6.73 -19.18
C SER A 94 -14.02 7.05 -17.77
N SER A 95 -14.88 7.43 -16.83
CA SER A 95 -14.46 7.82 -15.49
C SER A 95 -14.05 6.61 -14.63
N PHE A 96 -12.86 6.69 -14.02
CA PHE A 96 -12.42 5.71 -13.02
C PHE A 96 -12.00 6.42 -11.75
N THR A 97 -12.59 6.03 -10.62
CA THR A 97 -12.38 6.65 -9.31
C THR A 97 -11.62 5.72 -8.38
N TYR A 98 -10.54 6.20 -7.75
CA TYR A 98 -9.67 5.43 -6.88
C TYR A 98 -9.35 6.17 -5.57
N PRO A 99 -9.02 5.45 -4.49
CA PRO A 99 -8.66 6.07 -3.22
C PRO A 99 -7.21 6.57 -3.22
N VAL A 100 -6.99 7.68 -2.50
CA VAL A 100 -5.70 8.34 -2.27
C VAL A 100 -5.53 8.54 -0.77
N ALA A 101 -4.54 7.89 -0.17
CA ALA A 101 -4.25 8.06 1.25
C ALA A 101 -3.60 9.42 1.53
N LEU A 102 -4.11 10.15 2.51
CA LEU A 102 -3.55 11.44 2.94
C LEU A 102 -2.71 11.29 4.22
N SER A 103 -3.09 10.34 5.08
CA SER A 103 -2.36 10.02 6.30
C SER A 103 -2.59 8.57 6.72
N CYS A 104 -1.69 8.06 7.55
CA CYS A 104 -1.71 6.67 7.99
C CYS A 104 -1.69 6.56 9.50
N GLU A 105 -2.31 5.52 10.04
CA GLU A 105 -2.29 5.23 11.46
C GLU A 105 -2.22 3.74 11.75
N CYS A 106 -1.76 3.42 12.96
CA CYS A 106 -1.86 2.07 13.50
C CYS A 106 -3.16 1.94 14.29
N SER A 107 -4.15 1.29 13.69
CA SER A 107 -5.47 1.07 14.28
C SER A 107 -5.94 -0.36 14.02
N GLN A 108 -7.03 -0.76 14.66
CA GLN A 108 -7.70 -2.00 14.28
C GLN A 108 -8.24 -1.83 12.86
N CYS A 109 -8.14 -2.87 12.05
CA CYS A 109 -8.72 -2.87 10.71
C CYS A 109 -10.23 -2.66 10.80
N ASN A 110 -10.75 -1.68 10.05
CA ASN A 110 -12.17 -1.37 10.03
C ASN A 110 -12.90 -2.25 9.02
N THR A 111 -13.60 -3.27 9.51
CA THR A 111 -14.37 -4.22 8.69
C THR A 111 -15.57 -3.62 7.96
N GLU A 112 -15.98 -2.39 8.28
CA GLU A 112 -17.05 -1.70 7.55
C GLU A 112 -16.60 -1.21 6.17
N ILE A 113 -15.30 -0.88 6.02
CA ILE A 113 -14.75 -0.25 4.83
C ILE A 113 -13.56 -1.01 4.22
N THR A 114 -13.05 -2.03 4.90
CA THR A 114 -11.84 -2.77 4.51
C THR A 114 -12.01 -4.25 4.79
N ASP A 115 -11.63 -5.09 3.81
CA ASP A 115 -11.53 -6.52 4.03
C ASP A 115 -10.30 -6.84 4.88
N CYS A 116 -10.53 -7.26 6.12
CA CYS A 116 -9.50 -7.52 7.12
C CYS A 116 -8.98 -8.97 7.11
N GLY A 117 -9.14 -9.69 5.99
CA GLY A 117 -8.66 -11.04 5.79
C GLY A 117 -7.14 -11.17 5.55
N ALA A 118 -6.70 -12.39 5.31
CA ALA A 118 -5.34 -12.61 4.79
C ALA A 118 -5.22 -11.94 3.41
N PHE A 119 -4.09 -11.26 3.16
CA PHE A 119 -3.80 -10.66 1.86
C PHE A 119 -3.97 -11.69 0.74
N SER A 120 -5.01 -11.55 -0.08
CA SER A 120 -5.14 -12.24 -1.36
C SER A 120 -4.38 -11.45 -2.42
N MET A 121 -3.05 -11.41 -2.36
CA MET A 121 -2.29 -10.89 -3.49
C MET A 121 -2.34 -11.91 -4.63
N GLN A 122 -3.26 -11.71 -5.56
CA GLN A 122 -2.93 -11.95 -6.96
C GLN A 122 -2.57 -10.57 -7.52
N PRO A 123 -1.31 -10.29 -7.89
CA PRO A 123 -1.00 -9.07 -8.62
C PRO A 123 -1.89 -9.06 -9.87
N SER A 124 -2.87 -8.17 -9.93
CA SER A 124 -3.64 -7.91 -11.13
C SER A 124 -2.75 -7.11 -12.09
N SER A 125 -1.71 -7.75 -12.62
CA SER A 125 -1.18 -7.31 -13.90
C SER A 125 -2.33 -7.35 -14.89
N CYS A 126 -2.41 -6.35 -15.77
CA CYS A 126 -3.43 -6.39 -16.81
C CYS A 126 -3.37 -7.72 -17.54
N HIS A 127 -4.50 -8.40 -17.57
CA HIS A 127 -4.59 -9.62 -18.34
C HIS A 127 -4.63 -9.19 -19.79
N THR A 128 -3.50 -9.23 -20.49
CA THR A 128 -3.52 -9.11 -21.94
C THR A 128 -4.57 -10.07 -22.45
N HIS A 129 -5.71 -9.54 -22.91
CA HIS A 129 -6.63 -10.24 -23.78
C HIS A 129 -5.87 -10.50 -25.10
N ALA A 130 -4.94 -11.44 -25.06
CA ALA A 130 -4.38 -12.14 -26.21
C ALA A 130 -5.25 -13.35 -26.56
N TYR A 131 -6.55 -13.25 -26.30
CA TYR A 131 -7.54 -14.14 -26.90
C TYR A 131 -8.20 -13.36 -28.03
N TYR A 132 -7.95 -13.84 -29.25
CA TYR A 132 -8.36 -13.38 -30.60
C TYR A 132 -7.35 -12.50 -31.33
#